data_AF-A0A257QS47-F1
#
_entry.id   AF-A0A257QS47-F1
#
_cell.length_a   1.000
_cell.length_b   1.000
_cell.length_c   1.000
_cell.angle_alpha   90.00
_cell.angle_beta   90.00
_cell.angle_gamma   90.00
#
_symmetry.space_group_name_H-M   'P 1'
#
loop_
_entity.id
_entity.type
_entity.pdbx_description
1 polymer ?
#
loop_
_entity_poly.entity_id
_entity_poly.type
_entity_poly.pdbx_seq_one_letter_code
_entity_poly.pdbx_strand_id
1 'polypeptide(L)'
;MAIDYDRLMAYQFPEIRHTLSKRDTAFYALSCGMGADPMNEKQLDFVDFHRTMKIMPSMPVILGYPGMFAADPATGINAVKVVHGEQNVTIHRPLPAEGEIIGRNRIVGLVDKGVDKGALLFTERTIHDAQGQLLATAGATVFLRGDGGFGGPAGPIPTPRALPTTKPDLVINSAAMCDSEACERDPHLAAEINFHAVAHIAGQCDTINAPLIQISTDYVFDGEKGEPYLTDDPMNPINVYGQTKMMGEEAARHGLHWHVIVRTSLVFSAFGQNVLTRTLRQIDTQDEIQAVTDQKANPTSAEAVAEALMVIGGAILRGKGDGFGTFHICGEPAVTRYEFLQAIMQAYAPFTERRPKLTPISSADIPNRVPRP
;
A
#
# COMPACT_ATOMS: atom_id res chain seq x y z
N MET A 1 -32.96 3.14 5.52
CA MET A 1 -33.53 2.62 6.78
C MET A 1 -32.39 2.57 7.78
N ALA A 2 -32.65 2.81 9.06
CA ALA A 2 -31.63 2.61 10.09
C ALA A 2 -31.41 1.11 10.34
N ILE A 3 -30.23 0.75 10.86
CA ILE A 3 -29.94 -0.62 11.30
C ILE A 3 -30.92 -1.02 12.40
N ASP A 4 -31.43 -2.25 12.31
CA ASP A 4 -32.11 -2.95 13.41
C ASP A 4 -31.18 -4.05 13.90
N TYR A 5 -30.79 -3.99 15.17
CA TYR A 5 -29.76 -4.87 15.73
C TYR A 5 -30.16 -6.35 15.64
N ASP A 6 -31.35 -6.72 16.12
CA ASP A 6 -31.78 -8.11 16.18
C ASP A 6 -32.02 -8.68 14.78
N ARG A 7 -32.59 -7.88 13.88
CA ARG A 7 -32.79 -8.27 12.49
C ARG A 7 -31.47 -8.49 11.76
N LEU A 8 -30.49 -7.60 11.94
CA LEU A 8 -29.21 -7.71 11.27
C LEU A 8 -28.38 -8.86 11.85
N MET A 9 -28.39 -9.06 13.17
CA MET A 9 -27.76 -10.23 13.80
C MET A 9 -28.41 -11.56 13.35
N ALA A 10 -29.71 -11.57 13.07
CA ALA A 10 -30.44 -12.73 12.55
C ALA A 10 -30.39 -12.90 11.02
N TYR A 11 -29.67 -12.01 10.30
CA TYR A 11 -29.62 -12.02 8.84
C TYR A 11 -29.12 -13.37 8.31
N GLN A 12 -29.91 -13.98 7.42
CA GLN A 12 -29.61 -15.28 6.84
C GLN A 12 -28.87 -15.12 5.53
N PHE A 13 -27.62 -15.56 5.51
CA PHE A 13 -26.87 -15.69 4.27
C PHE A 13 -27.23 -17.00 3.57
N PRO A 14 -27.44 -16.99 2.25
CA PRO A 14 -27.52 -18.23 1.51
C PRO A 14 -26.18 -19.00 1.62
N GLU A 15 -26.26 -20.33 1.60
CA GLU A 15 -25.08 -21.15 1.38
C GLU A 15 -24.57 -20.91 -0.04
N ILE A 16 -23.26 -20.71 -0.20
CA ILE A 16 -22.65 -20.38 -1.48
C ILE A 16 -21.78 -21.52 -1.92
N ARG A 17 -22.09 -22.07 -3.09
CA ARG A 17 -21.35 -23.17 -3.70
C ARG A 17 -20.56 -22.65 -4.89
N HIS A 18 -19.26 -22.82 -4.83
CA HIS A 18 -18.35 -22.48 -5.92
C HIS A 18 -17.74 -23.76 -6.47
N THR A 19 -17.81 -23.94 -7.78
CA THR A 19 -16.95 -24.91 -8.47
C THR A 19 -15.64 -24.22 -8.80
N LEU A 20 -14.60 -24.58 -8.08
CA LEU A 20 -13.25 -24.10 -8.29
C LEU A 20 -12.58 -24.94 -9.38
N SER A 21 -12.14 -24.31 -10.46
CA SER A 21 -11.27 -24.95 -11.45
C SER A 21 -9.80 -24.63 -11.18
N LYS A 22 -8.89 -25.45 -11.70
CA LYS A 22 -7.45 -25.12 -11.72
C LYS A 22 -7.17 -23.74 -12.33
N ARG A 23 -7.95 -23.34 -13.34
CA ARG A 23 -7.83 -22.03 -13.97
C ARG A 23 -8.13 -20.90 -12.99
N ASP A 24 -9.16 -21.04 -12.15
CA ASP A 24 -9.52 -20.02 -11.16
C ASP A 24 -8.42 -19.89 -10.09
N THR A 25 -7.87 -21.03 -9.66
CA THR A 25 -6.74 -21.08 -8.71
C THR A 25 -5.49 -20.41 -9.29
N ALA A 26 -5.12 -20.72 -10.53
CA ALA A 26 -3.99 -20.06 -11.20
C ALA A 26 -4.25 -18.57 -11.43
N PHE A 27 -5.47 -18.20 -11.83
CA PHE A 27 -5.82 -16.79 -12.07
C PHE A 27 -5.71 -15.96 -10.79
N TYR A 28 -6.14 -16.50 -9.65
CA TYR A 28 -5.94 -15.86 -8.36
C TYR A 28 -4.45 -15.75 -7.99
N ALA A 29 -3.64 -16.78 -8.27
CA ALA A 29 -2.21 -16.72 -8.01
C ALA A 29 -1.50 -15.67 -8.89
N LEU A 30 -1.85 -15.59 -10.17
CA LEU A 30 -1.36 -14.58 -11.11
C LEU A 30 -1.72 -13.17 -10.64
N SER A 31 -2.94 -12.94 -10.14
CA SER A 31 -3.34 -11.63 -9.62
C SER A 31 -2.62 -11.24 -8.33
N CYS A 32 -2.03 -12.21 -7.62
CA CYS A 32 -1.14 -12.00 -6.48
C CYS A 32 0.35 -11.93 -6.88
N GLY A 33 0.67 -11.91 -8.18
CA GLY A 33 2.04 -11.80 -8.71
C GLY A 33 2.80 -13.11 -8.91
N MET A 34 2.18 -14.28 -8.67
CA MET A 34 2.84 -15.56 -8.93
C MET A 34 2.95 -15.82 -10.43
N GLY A 35 4.12 -16.26 -10.89
CA GLY A 35 4.40 -16.56 -12.29
C GLY A 35 4.95 -15.37 -13.08
N ALA A 36 5.22 -14.23 -12.42
CA ALA A 36 5.87 -13.08 -13.04
C ALA A 36 7.31 -13.40 -13.51
N ASP A 37 8.01 -14.28 -12.80
CA ASP A 37 9.29 -14.85 -13.24
C ASP A 37 9.05 -16.28 -13.76
N PRO A 38 9.05 -16.51 -15.09
CA PRO A 38 8.81 -17.83 -15.66
C PRO A 38 9.94 -18.83 -15.39
N MET A 39 11.11 -18.37 -14.96
CA MET A 39 12.25 -19.21 -14.62
C MET A 39 12.23 -19.66 -13.14
N ASN A 40 11.35 -19.08 -12.32
CA ASN A 40 11.21 -19.46 -10.92
C ASN A 40 10.27 -20.65 -10.78
N GLU A 41 10.83 -21.86 -10.74
CA GLU A 41 10.06 -23.10 -10.62
C GLU A 41 9.12 -23.14 -9.40
N LYS A 42 9.45 -22.43 -8.31
CA LYS A 42 8.58 -22.37 -7.13
C LYS A 42 7.30 -21.59 -7.37
N GLN A 43 7.32 -20.61 -8.29
CA GLN A 43 6.13 -19.87 -8.70
C GLN A 43 5.28 -20.70 -9.68
N LEU A 44 5.91 -21.52 -10.52
CA LEU A 44 5.20 -22.40 -11.46
C LEU A 44 4.28 -23.39 -10.75
N ASP A 45 4.60 -23.82 -9.53
CA ASP A 45 3.72 -24.66 -8.71
C ASP A 45 2.33 -24.02 -8.46
N PHE A 46 2.15 -22.70 -8.64
CA PHE A 46 0.86 -22.02 -8.45
C PHE A 46 0.09 -21.77 -9.75
N VAL A 47 0.74 -21.84 -10.91
CA VAL A 47 0.16 -21.39 -12.19
C VAL A 47 0.20 -22.45 -13.31
N ASP A 48 1.04 -23.47 -13.20
CA ASP A 48 1.18 -24.53 -14.20
C ASP A 48 0.24 -25.72 -13.91
N PHE A 49 -0.67 -25.99 -14.86
CA PHE A 49 -1.67 -27.06 -14.74
C PHE A 49 -1.10 -28.48 -14.83
N HIS A 50 0.13 -28.63 -15.33
CA HIS A 50 0.80 -29.92 -15.44
C HIS A 50 1.50 -30.34 -14.14
N ARG A 51 1.55 -29.45 -13.15
CA ARG A 51 2.12 -29.69 -11.82
C ARG A 51 1.03 -29.97 -10.79
N THR A 52 1.45 -30.47 -9.62
CA THR A 52 0.60 -30.46 -8.44
C THR A 52 0.43 -29.02 -7.97
N MET A 53 -0.70 -28.42 -8.35
CA MET A 53 -0.95 -27.00 -8.07
C MET A 53 -1.04 -26.70 -6.57
N LYS A 54 -0.30 -25.68 -6.16
CA LYS A 54 -0.42 -25.01 -4.86
C LYS A 54 -1.45 -23.91 -4.96
N ILE A 55 -2.06 -23.62 -3.82
CA ILE A 55 -3.05 -22.56 -3.64
C ILE A 55 -2.48 -21.48 -2.73
N MET A 56 -2.76 -20.23 -3.07
CA MET A 56 -2.35 -19.09 -2.26
C MET A 56 -3.03 -19.17 -0.88
N PRO A 57 -2.29 -19.02 0.24
CA PRO A 57 -2.88 -19.02 1.57
C PRO A 57 -3.93 -17.94 1.81
N SER A 58 -3.92 -16.87 1.00
CA SER A 58 -4.91 -15.79 1.01
C SER A 58 -6.19 -16.10 0.24
N MET A 59 -6.23 -17.14 -0.59
CA MET A 59 -7.39 -17.44 -1.43
C MET A 59 -8.71 -17.67 -0.65
N PRO A 60 -8.72 -18.24 0.58
CA PRO A 60 -9.94 -18.31 1.39
C PRO A 60 -10.67 -16.98 1.60
N VAL A 61 -9.99 -15.83 1.48
CA VAL A 61 -10.59 -14.50 1.55
C VAL A 61 -11.70 -14.30 0.51
N ILE A 62 -11.62 -14.98 -0.65
CA ILE A 62 -12.60 -14.83 -1.74
C ILE A 62 -13.54 -16.04 -1.91
N LEU A 63 -13.18 -17.21 -1.39
CA LEU A 63 -13.97 -18.43 -1.57
C LEU A 63 -15.28 -18.38 -0.78
N GLY A 64 -16.41 -18.65 -1.44
CA GLY A 64 -17.73 -18.63 -0.80
C GLY A 64 -18.20 -17.24 -0.35
N TYR A 65 -17.64 -16.17 -0.94
CA TYR A 65 -17.97 -14.79 -0.61
C TYR A 65 -19.39 -14.40 -1.06
N PRO A 66 -20.24 -13.79 -0.20
CA PRO A 66 -21.64 -13.47 -0.51
C PRO A 66 -21.84 -12.23 -1.35
N GLY A 67 -20.77 -11.67 -1.93
CA GLY A 67 -20.85 -10.36 -2.57
C GLY A 67 -21.11 -9.25 -1.54
N MET A 68 -21.59 -8.11 -2.04
CA MET A 68 -21.82 -6.91 -1.24
C MET A 68 -23.18 -6.95 -0.52
N PHE A 69 -23.35 -7.88 0.43
CA PHE A 69 -24.62 -8.03 1.16
C PHE A 69 -25.05 -6.75 1.91
N ALA A 70 -24.11 -5.88 2.28
CA ALA A 70 -24.41 -4.57 2.88
C ALA A 70 -25.23 -3.65 1.95
N ALA A 71 -25.31 -3.94 0.65
CA ALA A 71 -26.17 -3.25 -0.29
C ALA A 71 -27.63 -3.76 -0.27
N ASP A 72 -27.91 -4.88 0.39
CA ASP A 72 -29.28 -5.36 0.59
C ASP A 72 -30.04 -4.40 1.52
N PRO A 73 -31.14 -3.76 1.06
CA PRO A 73 -31.92 -2.85 1.88
C PRO A 73 -32.45 -3.47 3.18
N ALA A 74 -32.58 -4.81 3.25
CA ALA A 74 -33.01 -5.52 4.44
C ALA A 74 -32.00 -5.43 5.60
N THR A 75 -30.74 -5.10 5.33
CA THR A 75 -29.69 -4.94 6.34
C THR A 75 -29.78 -3.60 7.08
N GLY A 76 -30.39 -2.58 6.46
CA GLY A 76 -30.39 -1.22 6.97
C GLY A 76 -29.02 -0.52 6.95
N ILE A 77 -27.99 -1.14 6.34
CA ILE A 77 -26.64 -0.59 6.25
C ILE A 77 -26.56 0.47 5.15
N ASN A 78 -25.85 1.56 5.41
CA ASN A 78 -25.48 2.52 4.38
C ASN A 78 -24.26 2.04 3.59
N ALA A 79 -24.50 1.28 2.52
CA ALA A 79 -23.45 0.64 1.71
C ALA A 79 -22.36 1.60 1.18
N VAL A 80 -22.67 2.87 0.93
CA VAL A 80 -21.66 3.85 0.45
C VAL A 80 -20.75 4.38 1.55
N LYS A 81 -21.07 4.12 2.83
CA LYS A 81 -20.27 4.50 4.00
C LYS A 81 -19.58 3.30 4.67
N VAL A 82 -19.52 2.18 3.97
CA VAL A 82 -18.83 0.95 4.41
C VAL A 82 -17.33 1.04 4.09
N VAL A 83 -16.49 0.64 5.05
CA VAL A 83 -15.03 0.50 4.86
C VAL A 83 -14.59 -0.84 5.45
N HIS A 84 -13.86 -1.63 4.67
CA HIS A 84 -13.21 -2.84 5.17
C HIS A 84 -12.11 -2.45 6.17
N GLY A 85 -12.11 -3.09 7.33
CA GLY A 85 -11.19 -2.78 8.43
C GLY A 85 -10.10 -3.80 8.62
N GLU A 86 -10.48 -5.04 8.92
CA GLU A 86 -9.55 -6.14 9.19
C GLU A 86 -10.00 -7.39 8.44
N GLN A 87 -9.03 -8.18 7.97
CA GLN A 87 -9.25 -9.51 7.42
C GLN A 87 -8.41 -10.51 8.21
N ASN A 88 -9.02 -11.66 8.55
CA ASN A 88 -8.28 -12.81 9.05
C ASN A 88 -8.70 -14.08 8.32
N VAL A 89 -7.78 -15.04 8.27
CA VAL A 89 -8.01 -16.40 7.77
C VAL A 89 -7.31 -17.36 8.71
N THR A 90 -8.01 -18.43 9.08
CA THR A 90 -7.44 -19.61 9.75
C THR A 90 -7.59 -20.78 8.79
N ILE A 91 -6.46 -21.38 8.41
CA ILE A 91 -6.43 -22.58 7.57
C ILE A 91 -6.41 -23.79 8.49
N HIS A 92 -7.46 -24.60 8.43
CA HIS A 92 -7.58 -25.81 9.26
C HIS A 92 -6.99 -27.03 8.55
N ARG A 93 -7.03 -27.03 7.20
CA ARG A 93 -6.62 -28.15 6.34
C ARG A 93 -6.08 -27.65 5.00
N PRO A 94 -5.29 -28.46 4.27
CA PRO A 94 -4.90 -28.15 2.91
C PRO A 94 -6.13 -27.84 2.04
N LEU A 95 -6.09 -26.72 1.31
CA LEU A 95 -7.15 -26.31 0.41
C LEU A 95 -6.96 -27.00 -0.94
N PRO A 96 -8.04 -27.45 -1.61
CA PRO A 96 -7.94 -28.06 -2.92
C PRO A 96 -7.69 -26.99 -4.00
N ALA A 97 -6.94 -27.34 -5.06
CA ALA A 97 -6.73 -26.47 -6.22
C ALA A 97 -7.89 -26.50 -7.23
N GLU A 98 -8.79 -27.47 -7.09
CA GLU A 98 -10.01 -27.62 -7.88
C GLU A 98 -11.05 -28.44 -7.09
N GLY A 99 -12.33 -28.31 -7.42
CA GLY A 99 -13.43 -29.02 -6.78
C GLY A 99 -14.50 -28.08 -6.27
N GLU A 100 -15.48 -28.64 -5.56
CA GLU A 100 -16.56 -27.83 -4.99
C GLU A 100 -16.17 -27.29 -3.61
N ILE A 101 -16.42 -26.00 -3.40
CA ILE A 101 -16.24 -25.29 -2.15
C ILE A 101 -17.58 -24.73 -1.70
N ILE A 102 -17.87 -24.89 -0.41
CA ILE A 102 -19.12 -24.44 0.21
C ILE A 102 -18.80 -23.39 1.27
N GLY A 103 -19.23 -22.14 1.02
CA GLY A 103 -19.13 -21.02 1.94
C GLY A 103 -20.40 -20.84 2.76
N ARG A 104 -20.26 -20.75 4.09
CA ARG A 104 -21.35 -20.40 5.01
C ARG A 104 -20.99 -19.14 5.77
N ASN A 105 -21.81 -18.12 5.63
CA ASN A 105 -21.54 -16.79 6.16
C ASN A 105 -22.48 -16.51 7.34
N ARG A 106 -21.99 -15.78 8.34
CA ARG A 106 -22.80 -15.27 9.44
C ARG A 106 -22.23 -13.97 9.97
N ILE A 107 -23.12 -13.16 10.56
CA ILE A 107 -22.71 -12.04 11.39
C ILE A 107 -22.46 -12.58 12.80
N VAL A 108 -21.26 -12.33 13.32
CA VAL A 108 -20.83 -12.81 14.65
C VAL A 108 -20.79 -11.69 15.69
N GLY A 109 -20.95 -10.43 15.26
CA GLY A 109 -21.07 -9.31 16.16
C GLY A 109 -21.41 -8.01 15.43
N LEU A 110 -22.09 -7.13 16.15
CA LEU A 110 -22.46 -5.80 15.69
C LEU A 110 -22.35 -4.85 16.89
N VAL A 111 -21.53 -3.81 16.76
CA VAL A 111 -21.23 -2.86 17.82
C VAL A 111 -21.64 -1.46 17.41
N ASP A 112 -22.48 -0.82 18.21
CA ASP A 112 -22.87 0.58 18.07
C ASP A 112 -21.85 1.48 18.77
N LYS A 113 -21.13 2.33 18.02
CA LYS A 113 -20.17 3.29 18.60
C LYS A 113 -20.80 4.66 18.84
N GLY A 114 -22.09 4.83 18.53
CA GLY A 114 -22.83 6.08 18.59
C GLY A 114 -22.88 6.82 17.26
N VAL A 115 -23.82 7.76 17.15
CA VAL A 115 -24.16 8.50 15.91
C VAL A 115 -22.95 9.08 15.19
N ASP A 116 -21.99 9.64 15.94
CA ASP A 116 -20.80 10.30 15.36
C ASP A 116 -19.67 9.33 15.00
N LYS A 117 -19.66 8.12 15.56
CA LYS A 117 -18.55 7.16 15.43
C LYS A 117 -18.90 5.95 14.56
N GLY A 118 -20.16 5.83 14.14
CA GLY A 118 -20.66 4.73 13.32
C GLY A 118 -20.77 3.41 14.09
N ALA A 119 -20.59 2.29 13.39
CA ALA A 119 -20.66 0.96 13.96
C ALA A 119 -19.57 0.03 13.43
N LEU A 120 -19.39 -1.10 14.12
CA LEU A 120 -18.54 -2.20 13.67
C LEU A 120 -19.37 -3.44 13.42
N LEU A 121 -19.18 -4.06 12.28
CA LEU A 121 -19.79 -5.33 11.92
C LEU A 121 -18.69 -6.39 11.81
N PHE A 122 -18.89 -7.50 12.47
CA PHE A 122 -18.00 -8.66 12.43
C PHE A 122 -18.70 -9.79 11.70
N THR A 123 -18.08 -10.26 10.62
CA THR A 123 -18.57 -11.40 9.86
C THR A 123 -17.59 -12.55 9.94
N GLU A 124 -18.13 -13.76 9.88
CA GLU A 124 -17.36 -14.98 9.77
C GLU A 124 -17.90 -15.80 8.60
N ARG A 125 -16.97 -16.39 7.86
CA ARG A 125 -17.26 -17.37 6.83
C ARG A 125 -16.51 -18.66 7.10
N THR A 126 -17.22 -19.78 7.15
CA THR A 126 -16.61 -21.10 7.12
C THR A 126 -16.62 -21.64 5.70
N ILE A 127 -15.54 -22.31 5.32
CA ILE A 127 -15.28 -22.81 3.97
C ILE A 127 -15.10 -24.32 4.07
N HIS A 128 -15.96 -25.06 3.39
CA HIS A 128 -16.00 -26.52 3.42
C HIS A 128 -15.77 -27.12 2.03
N ASP A 129 -15.32 -28.36 1.95
CA ASP A 129 -15.35 -29.13 0.71
C ASP A 129 -16.74 -29.74 0.43
N ALA A 130 -16.86 -30.46 -0.69
CA ALA A 130 -18.07 -31.18 -1.10
C ALA A 130 -18.57 -32.20 -0.06
N GLN A 131 -17.65 -32.76 0.74
CA GLN A 131 -17.95 -33.73 1.79
C GLN A 131 -18.34 -33.05 3.12
N GLY A 132 -18.29 -31.72 3.19
CA GLY A 132 -18.64 -30.92 4.37
C GLY A 132 -17.48 -30.71 5.35
N GLN A 133 -16.26 -31.13 5.02
CA GLN A 133 -15.10 -30.98 5.88
C GLN A 133 -14.63 -29.52 5.92
N LEU A 134 -14.41 -28.98 7.13
CA LEU A 134 -13.97 -27.60 7.30
C LEU A 134 -12.52 -27.42 6.81
N LEU A 135 -12.33 -26.57 5.80
CA LEU A 135 -11.02 -26.28 5.22
C LEU A 135 -10.41 -25.01 5.82
N ALA A 136 -11.20 -23.94 5.91
CA ALA A 136 -10.75 -22.64 6.42
C ALA A 136 -11.90 -21.86 7.07
N THR A 137 -11.55 -20.93 7.96
CA THR A 137 -12.45 -19.89 8.49
C THR A 137 -11.88 -18.53 8.13
N ALA A 138 -12.68 -17.66 7.52
CA ALA A 138 -12.32 -16.29 7.20
C ALA A 138 -13.18 -15.31 8.00
N GLY A 139 -12.55 -14.44 8.79
CA GLY A 139 -13.22 -13.38 9.54
C GLY A 139 -12.96 -12.01 8.92
N ALA A 140 -13.93 -11.10 9.03
CA ALA A 140 -13.76 -9.72 8.61
C ALA A 140 -14.37 -8.74 9.62
N THR A 141 -13.69 -7.62 9.81
CA THR A 141 -14.20 -6.44 10.51
C THR A 141 -14.52 -5.37 9.49
N VAL A 142 -15.73 -4.82 9.58
CA VAL A 142 -16.23 -3.79 8.66
C VAL A 142 -16.67 -2.58 9.47
N PHE A 143 -16.17 -1.40 9.08
CA PHE A 143 -16.59 -0.12 9.63
C PHE A 143 -17.83 0.39 8.88
N LEU A 144 -18.93 0.57 9.61
CA LEU A 144 -20.17 1.16 9.11
C LEU A 144 -20.21 2.64 9.53
N ARG A 145 -19.45 3.49 8.84
CA ARG A 145 -19.16 4.87 9.31
C ARG A 145 -20.41 5.75 9.40
N GLY A 146 -21.47 5.40 8.68
CA GLY A 146 -22.73 6.15 8.66
C GLY A 146 -23.80 5.59 9.58
N ASP A 147 -23.57 4.45 10.22
CA ASP A 147 -24.65 3.62 10.78
C ASP A 147 -24.48 3.41 12.29
N GLY A 148 -24.26 4.49 13.04
CA GLY A 148 -24.22 4.49 14.50
C GLY A 148 -25.50 5.06 15.12
N GLY A 149 -25.71 4.82 16.41
CA GLY A 149 -26.86 5.31 17.17
C GLY A 149 -28.15 4.52 16.93
N PHE A 150 -28.05 3.27 16.51
CA PHE A 150 -29.21 2.36 16.36
C PHE A 150 -29.62 1.68 17.67
N GLY A 151 -28.92 1.97 18.78
CA GLY A 151 -29.27 1.48 20.11
C GLY A 151 -28.74 0.07 20.41
N GLY A 152 -27.74 -0.38 19.65
CA GLY A 152 -27.07 -1.66 19.87
C GLY A 152 -26.04 -1.66 21.00
N PRO A 153 -25.42 -2.81 21.28
CA PRO A 153 -24.38 -2.91 22.30
C PRO A 153 -23.11 -2.14 21.88
N ALA A 154 -22.44 -1.51 22.84
CA ALA A 154 -21.18 -0.77 22.60
C ALA A 154 -19.92 -1.65 22.57
N GLY A 155 -20.07 -2.97 22.74
CA GLY A 155 -18.97 -3.94 22.78
C GLY A 155 -19.46 -5.35 23.12
N PRO A 156 -18.55 -6.33 23.26
CA PRO A 156 -17.10 -6.18 23.21
C PRO A 156 -16.59 -5.94 21.78
N ILE A 157 -15.56 -5.10 21.66
CA ILE A 157 -14.78 -4.97 20.43
C ILE A 157 -13.62 -5.98 20.55
N PRO A 158 -13.42 -6.91 19.60
CA PRO A 158 -12.28 -7.80 19.61
C PRO A 158 -10.98 -7.03 19.78
N THR A 159 -10.10 -7.51 20.65
CA THR A 159 -8.79 -6.90 20.84
C THR A 159 -8.03 -6.98 19.53
N PRO A 160 -7.44 -5.88 19.04
CA PRO A 160 -6.55 -5.92 17.88
C PRO A 160 -5.49 -7.00 18.08
N ARG A 161 -5.10 -7.69 17.01
CA ARG A 161 -4.01 -8.66 17.09
C ARG A 161 -2.78 -7.99 17.68
N ALA A 162 -2.20 -8.63 18.70
CA ALA A 162 -0.95 -8.17 19.26
C ALA A 162 0.11 -8.11 18.15
N LEU A 163 0.89 -7.04 18.14
CA LEU A 163 2.08 -6.97 17.30
C LEU A 163 2.99 -8.16 17.65
N PRO A 164 3.77 -8.68 16.68
CA PRO A 164 4.74 -9.72 16.97
C PRO A 164 5.64 -9.31 18.14
N THR A 165 5.80 -10.20 19.12
CA THR A 165 6.69 -9.97 20.28
C THR A 165 8.14 -10.33 19.97
N THR A 166 8.39 -10.96 18.82
CA THR A 166 9.72 -11.28 18.32
C THR A 166 10.38 -10.05 17.73
N LYS A 167 11.71 -10.00 17.82
CA LYS A 167 12.52 -8.98 17.14
C LYS A 167 12.34 -9.13 15.61
N PRO A 168 12.24 -8.02 14.85
CA PRO A 168 12.26 -8.08 13.40
C PRO A 168 13.60 -8.58 12.86
N ASP A 169 13.57 -9.36 11.78
CA ASP A 169 14.78 -9.76 11.05
C ASP A 169 15.34 -8.64 10.16
N LEU A 170 14.50 -7.66 9.82
CA LEU A 170 14.82 -6.50 8.97
C LEU A 170 13.78 -5.40 9.25
N VAL A 171 14.23 -4.14 9.28
CA VAL A 171 13.36 -2.97 9.35
C VAL A 171 13.43 -2.21 8.03
N ILE A 172 12.27 -1.88 7.45
CA ILE A 172 12.16 -0.98 6.29
C ILE A 172 11.42 0.27 6.76
N ASN A 173 12.11 1.40 6.80
CA ASN A 173 11.50 2.66 7.16
C ASN A 173 10.96 3.38 5.92
N SER A 174 9.64 3.30 5.73
CA SER A 174 8.89 4.03 4.69
C SER A 174 8.14 5.25 5.24
N ALA A 175 8.27 5.56 6.54
CA ALA A 175 7.65 6.73 7.13
C ALA A 175 8.48 7.99 6.83
N ALA A 176 7.80 9.05 6.39
CA ALA A 176 8.41 10.36 6.15
C ALA A 176 7.32 11.45 6.11
N MET A 177 7.72 12.67 6.44
CA MET A 177 7.00 13.87 6.03
C MET A 177 7.50 14.24 4.64
N CYS A 178 6.71 13.92 3.61
CA CYS A 178 7.13 13.98 2.20
C CYS A 178 6.65 15.22 1.43
N ASP A 179 5.75 16.02 2.02
CA ASP A 179 5.27 17.27 1.43
C ASP A 179 6.29 18.39 1.72
N SER A 180 7.04 18.80 0.69
CA SER A 180 8.09 19.82 0.81
C SER A 180 7.55 21.17 1.28
N GLU A 181 6.37 21.57 0.80
CA GLU A 181 5.68 22.79 1.21
C GLU A 181 5.25 22.71 2.68
N ALA A 182 4.81 21.54 3.16
CA ALA A 182 4.51 21.33 4.56
C ALA A 182 5.77 21.36 5.44
N CYS A 183 6.89 20.83 4.95
CA CYS A 183 8.16 20.86 5.66
C CYS A 183 8.66 22.29 5.87
N GLU A 184 8.51 23.17 4.88
CA GLU A 184 8.83 24.60 5.03
C GLU A 184 7.93 25.31 6.06
N ARG A 185 6.65 24.92 6.15
CA ARG A 185 5.72 25.50 7.13
C ARG A 185 6.00 25.04 8.55
N ASP A 186 6.45 23.80 8.74
CA ASP A 186 6.78 23.24 10.04
C ASP A 186 8.12 22.45 10.01
N PRO A 187 9.26 23.16 10.01
CA PRO A 187 10.58 22.53 9.99
C PRO A 187 10.86 21.65 11.22
N HIS A 188 10.24 21.98 12.36
CA HIS A 188 10.38 21.19 13.59
C HIS A 188 9.72 19.81 13.43
N LEU A 189 8.48 19.76 12.96
CA LEU A 189 7.82 18.49 12.69
C LEU A 189 8.55 17.69 11.59
N ALA A 190 9.05 18.37 10.56
CA ALA A 190 9.87 17.73 9.53
C ALA A 190 11.13 17.09 10.12
N ALA A 191 11.85 17.78 11.02
CA ALA A 191 13.02 17.22 11.70
C ALA A 191 12.65 16.06 12.64
N GLU A 192 11.54 16.16 13.39
CA GLU A 192 11.06 15.08 14.25
C GLU A 192 10.81 13.78 13.46
N ILE A 193 10.13 13.89 12.31
CA ILE A 193 9.75 12.72 11.50
C ILE A 193 10.90 12.23 10.62
N ASN A 194 11.57 13.12 9.89
CA ASN A 194 12.55 12.72 8.88
C ASN A 194 13.96 12.49 9.45
N PHE A 195 14.28 13.03 10.63
CA PHE A 195 15.59 12.91 11.26
C PHE A 195 15.53 12.20 12.62
N HIS A 196 14.89 12.78 13.63
CA HIS A 196 14.93 12.25 15.01
C HIS A 196 14.31 10.85 15.11
N ALA A 197 13.19 10.60 14.43
CA ALA A 197 12.60 9.27 14.34
C ALA A 197 13.56 8.26 13.68
N VAL A 198 14.31 8.67 12.65
CA VAL A 198 15.31 7.80 11.99
C VAL A 198 16.46 7.47 12.94
N ALA A 199 16.96 8.46 13.70
CA ALA A 199 17.98 8.24 14.72
C ALA A 199 17.51 7.23 15.78
N HIS A 200 16.27 7.36 16.25
CA HIS A 200 15.67 6.41 17.19
C HIS A 200 15.53 5.02 16.59
N ILE A 201 15.04 4.90 15.35
CA ILE A 201 14.90 3.61 14.66
C ILE A 201 16.27 2.95 14.52
N ALA A 202 17.29 3.69 14.08
CA ALA A 202 18.64 3.17 13.92
C ALA A 202 19.23 2.67 15.25
N GLY A 203 19.11 3.45 16.33
CA GLY A 203 19.61 3.03 17.65
C GLY A 203 18.85 1.82 18.23
N GLN A 204 17.54 1.70 17.96
CA GLN A 204 16.79 0.50 18.32
C GLN A 204 17.24 -0.71 17.50
N CYS A 205 17.40 -0.54 16.19
CA CYS A 205 17.91 -1.58 15.28
C CYS A 205 19.27 -2.10 15.74
N ASP A 206 20.17 -1.22 16.21
CA ASP A 206 21.47 -1.59 16.75
C ASP A 206 21.33 -2.45 18.02
N THR A 207 20.46 -2.03 18.94
CA THR A 207 20.17 -2.76 20.18
C THR A 207 19.63 -4.18 19.94
N ILE A 208 18.82 -4.36 18.89
CA ILE A 208 18.22 -5.65 18.56
C ILE A 208 19.01 -6.44 17.50
N ASN A 209 20.10 -5.87 16.97
CA ASN A 209 20.90 -6.39 15.86
C ASN A 209 20.05 -6.71 14.61
N ALA A 210 19.18 -5.77 14.22
CA ALA A 210 18.39 -5.86 13.00
C ALA A 210 18.91 -4.86 11.94
N PRO A 211 19.03 -5.26 10.66
CA PRO A 211 19.36 -4.33 9.58
C PRO A 211 18.23 -3.33 9.32
N LEU A 212 18.60 -2.14 8.83
CA LEU A 212 17.67 -1.08 8.44
C LEU A 212 17.80 -0.74 6.96
N ILE A 213 16.67 -0.68 6.24
CA ILE A 213 16.57 0.00 4.94
C ILE A 213 15.85 1.33 5.15
N GLN A 214 16.56 2.43 4.93
CA GLN A 214 16.05 3.80 5.03
C GLN A 214 15.75 4.36 3.64
N ILE A 215 14.48 4.66 3.35
CA ILE A 215 14.09 5.34 2.12
C ILE A 215 14.45 6.83 2.23
N SER A 216 15.11 7.37 1.21
CA SER A 216 15.52 8.76 1.08
C SER A 216 15.09 9.32 -0.29
N THR A 217 15.63 10.47 -0.68
CA THR A 217 15.14 11.30 -1.78
C THR A 217 16.28 11.88 -2.59
N ASP A 218 16.00 12.18 -3.86
CA ASP A 218 16.75 13.09 -4.72
C ASP A 218 16.91 14.52 -4.15
N TYR A 219 16.03 14.97 -3.24
CA TYR A 219 16.07 16.31 -2.65
C TYR A 219 17.28 16.55 -1.73
N VAL A 220 18.11 15.53 -1.49
CA VAL A 220 19.42 15.72 -0.83
C VAL A 220 20.44 16.42 -1.73
N PHE A 221 20.14 16.58 -3.02
CA PHE A 221 20.97 17.29 -4.00
C PHE A 221 20.36 18.67 -4.36
N ASP A 222 21.14 19.52 -5.04
CA ASP A 222 20.73 20.88 -5.44
C ASP A 222 20.13 20.96 -6.85
N GLY A 223 20.39 19.97 -7.70
CA GLY A 223 19.92 19.97 -9.10
C GLY A 223 20.87 20.63 -10.10
N GLU A 224 22.01 21.16 -9.67
CA GLU A 224 22.89 21.99 -10.50
C GLU A 224 23.90 21.19 -11.35
N LYS A 225 24.08 19.89 -11.07
CA LYS A 225 25.11 19.05 -11.72
C LYS A 225 24.96 18.94 -13.25
N GLY A 226 23.74 19.03 -13.78
CA GLY A 226 23.48 18.93 -15.24
C GLY A 226 23.66 17.53 -15.85
N GLU A 227 24.11 16.55 -15.06
CA GLU A 227 24.21 15.12 -15.39
C GLU A 227 23.66 14.29 -14.21
N PRO A 228 23.41 12.97 -14.39
CA PRO A 228 22.90 12.14 -13.30
C PRO A 228 23.78 12.20 -12.04
N TYR A 229 23.13 12.34 -10.89
CA TYR A 229 23.79 12.21 -9.60
C TYR A 229 24.20 10.77 -9.34
N LEU A 230 25.38 10.59 -8.78
CA LEU A 230 25.93 9.33 -8.29
C LEU A 230 25.71 9.22 -6.77
N THR A 231 25.92 8.03 -6.23
CA THR A 231 25.67 7.76 -4.81
C THR A 231 26.70 8.41 -3.87
N ASP A 232 27.89 8.69 -4.38
CA ASP A 232 29.02 9.32 -3.71
C ASP A 232 29.13 10.85 -3.96
N ASP A 233 28.28 11.42 -4.82
CA ASP A 233 28.20 12.86 -4.99
C ASP A 233 27.83 13.56 -3.66
N PRO A 234 28.39 14.74 -3.39
CA PRO A 234 28.09 15.49 -2.18
C PRO A 234 26.62 15.90 -2.14
N MET A 235 26.00 15.73 -0.98
CA MET A 235 24.65 16.22 -0.72
C MET A 235 24.70 17.74 -0.49
N ASN A 236 23.77 18.46 -1.11
CA ASN A 236 23.60 19.91 -0.98
C ASN A 236 22.10 20.29 -1.06
N PRO A 237 21.30 19.96 -0.05
CA PRO A 237 19.85 20.15 -0.11
C PRO A 237 19.45 21.63 -0.06
N ILE A 238 18.58 22.04 -1.00
CA ILE A 238 18.14 23.43 -1.18
C ILE A 238 16.78 23.76 -0.52
N ASN A 239 16.19 22.83 0.22
CA ASN A 239 14.94 23.03 0.96
C ASN A 239 14.90 22.20 2.27
N VAL A 240 13.95 22.50 3.16
CA VAL A 240 13.83 21.86 4.48
C VAL A 240 13.56 20.35 4.38
N TYR A 241 12.79 19.91 3.38
CA TYR A 241 12.55 18.48 3.18
C TYR A 241 13.85 17.73 2.86
N GLY A 242 14.62 18.23 1.88
CA GLY A 242 15.94 17.70 1.54
C GLY A 242 16.91 17.71 2.70
N GLN A 243 16.95 18.81 3.46
CA GLN A 243 17.82 18.95 4.64
C GLN A 243 17.48 17.91 5.72
N THR A 244 16.21 17.80 6.09
CA THR A 244 15.78 16.85 7.12
C THR A 244 15.94 15.40 6.68
N LYS A 245 15.76 15.08 5.39
CA LYS A 245 16.04 13.75 4.83
C LYS A 245 17.54 13.44 4.80
N MET A 246 18.39 14.39 4.43
CA MET A 246 19.86 14.27 4.52
C MET A 246 20.30 13.98 5.96
N MET A 247 19.77 14.73 6.93
CA MET A 247 20.03 14.49 8.35
C MET A 247 19.58 13.09 8.79
N GLY A 248 18.44 12.60 8.29
CA GLY A 248 17.99 11.23 8.51
C GLY A 248 18.92 10.17 7.92
N GLU A 249 19.48 10.40 6.73
CA GLU A 249 20.52 9.52 6.18
C GLU A 249 21.74 9.46 7.08
N GLU A 250 22.25 10.61 7.54
CA GLU A 250 23.38 10.68 8.46
C GLU A 250 23.08 10.02 9.81
N ALA A 251 21.84 10.16 10.31
CA ALA A 251 21.41 9.49 11.53
C ALA A 251 21.44 7.96 11.39
N ALA A 252 20.99 7.44 10.25
CA ALA A 252 21.06 6.00 9.97
C ALA A 252 22.51 5.53 9.87
N ARG A 253 23.39 6.30 9.20
CA ARG A 253 24.82 5.98 9.07
C ARG A 253 25.53 5.91 10.41
N HIS A 254 25.30 6.88 11.28
CA HIS A 254 25.97 6.96 12.59
C HIS A 254 25.34 6.03 13.63
N GLY A 255 24.02 5.83 13.57
CA GLY A 255 23.27 5.09 14.59
C GLY A 255 23.28 3.57 14.42
N LEU A 256 23.67 3.06 13.24
CA LEU A 256 23.62 1.63 12.96
C LEU A 256 24.67 1.26 11.90
N HIS A 257 25.55 0.30 12.21
CA HIS A 257 26.50 -0.21 11.22
C HIS A 257 25.78 -0.91 10.05
N TRP A 258 24.72 -1.67 10.33
CA TRP A 258 23.97 -2.46 9.35
C TRP A 258 22.78 -1.70 8.74
N HIS A 259 23.08 -0.73 7.87
CA HIS A 259 22.06 0.06 7.17
C HIS A 259 22.23 0.06 5.64
N VAL A 260 21.13 0.26 4.94
CA VAL A 260 21.06 0.57 3.51
C VAL A 260 20.21 1.82 3.32
N ILE A 261 20.69 2.76 2.51
CA ILE A 261 19.96 3.97 2.16
C ILE A 261 19.53 3.86 0.70
N VAL A 262 18.25 4.09 0.43
CA VAL A 262 17.68 4.04 -0.92
C VAL A 262 17.12 5.41 -1.28
N ARG A 263 17.82 6.16 -2.12
CA ARG A 263 17.32 7.43 -2.68
C ARG A 263 16.44 7.14 -3.88
N THR A 264 15.22 7.67 -3.86
CA THR A 264 14.27 7.57 -4.98
C THR A 264 13.82 8.96 -5.43
N SER A 265 13.31 9.06 -6.65
CA SER A 265 12.81 10.30 -7.23
C SER A 265 11.35 10.14 -7.67
N LEU A 266 10.59 11.23 -7.57
CA LEU A 266 9.25 11.39 -8.13
C LEU A 266 8.37 10.13 -8.06
N VAL A 267 8.13 9.65 -6.84
CA VAL A 267 7.34 8.43 -6.62
C VAL A 267 5.87 8.65 -6.96
N PHE A 268 5.27 7.75 -7.73
CA PHE A 268 3.84 7.78 -8.06
C PHE A 268 3.17 6.40 -7.86
N SER A 269 1.86 6.42 -7.63
CA SER A 269 1.05 5.22 -7.36
C SER A 269 -0.42 5.48 -7.69
N ALA A 270 -1.21 4.42 -7.84
CA ALA A 270 -2.67 4.51 -7.85
C ALA A 270 -3.26 4.93 -6.48
N PHE A 271 -2.47 4.84 -5.40
CA PHE A 271 -2.90 5.13 -4.04
C PHE A 271 -2.34 6.45 -3.52
N GLY A 272 -3.06 7.06 -2.58
CA GLY A 272 -2.63 8.28 -1.88
C GLY A 272 -2.63 9.54 -2.75
N GLN A 273 -2.11 10.63 -2.18
CA GLN A 273 -1.95 11.89 -2.88
C GLN A 273 -0.57 11.94 -3.53
N ASN A 274 -0.52 11.90 -4.87
CA ASN A 274 0.72 12.00 -5.63
C ASN A 274 0.44 12.68 -6.98
N VAL A 275 1.45 12.84 -7.83
CA VAL A 275 1.28 13.52 -9.11
C VAL A 275 0.26 12.82 -10.03
N LEU A 276 0.25 11.48 -10.09
CA LEU A 276 -0.68 10.73 -10.92
C LEU A 276 -2.13 10.97 -10.48
N THR A 277 -2.43 10.74 -9.20
CA THR A 277 -3.80 10.90 -8.68
C THR A 277 -4.29 12.35 -8.75
N ARG A 278 -3.38 13.32 -8.56
CA ARG A 278 -3.68 14.75 -8.75
C ARG A 278 -3.99 15.08 -10.20
N THR A 279 -3.16 14.63 -11.14
CA THR A 279 -3.37 14.88 -12.58
C THR A 279 -4.68 14.27 -13.06
N LEU A 280 -5.02 13.05 -12.66
CA LEU A 280 -6.30 12.43 -13.00
C LEU A 280 -7.49 13.28 -12.50
N ARG A 281 -7.45 13.76 -11.25
CA ARG A 281 -8.47 14.67 -10.71
C ARG A 281 -8.53 15.99 -11.49
N GLN A 282 -7.39 16.55 -11.88
CA GLN A 282 -7.36 17.78 -12.68
C GLN A 282 -7.96 17.56 -14.06
N ILE A 283 -7.72 16.40 -14.69
CA ILE A 283 -8.34 16.04 -15.97
C ILE A 283 -9.87 16.08 -15.88
N ASP A 284 -10.42 15.63 -14.75
CA ASP A 284 -11.86 15.59 -14.54
C ASP A 284 -12.46 16.98 -14.22
N THR A 285 -11.68 17.88 -13.63
CA THR A 285 -12.21 19.10 -12.99
C THR A 285 -11.78 20.42 -13.61
N GLN A 286 -10.70 20.45 -14.40
CA GLN A 286 -10.09 21.68 -14.92
C GLN A 286 -10.01 21.65 -16.44
N ASP A 287 -10.25 22.78 -17.10
CA ASP A 287 -10.13 22.91 -18.57
C ASP A 287 -8.69 23.17 -19.03
N GLU A 288 -7.83 23.60 -18.11
CA GLU A 288 -6.41 23.84 -18.32
C GLU A 288 -5.59 23.33 -17.14
N ILE A 289 -4.47 22.67 -17.44
CA ILE A 289 -3.50 22.15 -16.48
C ILE A 289 -2.15 22.78 -16.81
N GLN A 290 -1.52 23.42 -15.83
CA GLN A 290 -0.19 24.01 -15.99
C GLN A 290 0.89 23.09 -15.44
N ALA A 291 2.02 22.98 -16.14
CA ALA A 291 3.12 22.11 -15.75
C ALA A 291 4.49 22.70 -16.10
N VAL A 292 5.45 22.55 -15.19
CA VAL A 292 6.81 23.09 -15.36
C VAL A 292 7.62 22.30 -16.37
N THR A 293 8.45 23.00 -17.15
CA THR A 293 9.28 22.44 -18.23
C THR A 293 10.79 22.53 -17.96
N ASP A 294 11.21 23.12 -16.86
CA ASP A 294 12.59 23.50 -16.55
C ASP A 294 13.23 22.68 -15.41
N GLN A 295 12.49 21.72 -14.85
CA GLN A 295 12.97 20.79 -13.82
C GLN A 295 12.77 19.36 -14.30
N LYS A 296 13.83 18.54 -14.26
CA LYS A 296 13.79 17.13 -14.66
C LYS A 296 13.90 16.24 -13.42
N ALA A 297 13.10 15.18 -13.41
CA ALA A 297 13.17 14.13 -12.42
C ALA A 297 12.85 12.79 -13.08
N ASN A 298 13.12 11.71 -12.37
CA ASN A 298 12.85 10.35 -12.81
C ASN A 298 11.55 9.85 -12.15
N PRO A 299 10.42 9.76 -12.87
CA PRO A 299 9.19 9.21 -12.32
C PRO A 299 9.38 7.75 -11.96
N THR A 300 9.08 7.39 -10.71
CA THR A 300 9.32 6.04 -10.20
C THR A 300 8.05 5.44 -9.65
N SER A 301 7.65 4.26 -10.12
CA SER A 301 6.48 3.57 -9.58
C SER A 301 6.76 3.14 -8.14
N ALA A 302 5.82 3.41 -7.22
CA ALA A 302 5.91 2.93 -5.85
C ALA A 302 5.99 1.40 -5.77
N GLU A 303 5.39 0.69 -6.73
CA GLU A 303 5.49 -0.76 -6.87
C GLU A 303 6.91 -1.20 -7.20
N ALA A 304 7.56 -0.55 -8.17
CA ALA A 304 8.95 -0.83 -8.53
C ALA A 304 9.92 -0.52 -7.37
N VAL A 305 9.67 0.56 -6.61
CA VAL A 305 10.43 0.84 -5.38
C VAL A 305 10.24 -0.30 -4.38
N ALA A 306 9.00 -0.74 -4.13
CA ALA A 306 8.71 -1.83 -3.20
C ALA A 306 9.39 -3.15 -3.62
N GLU A 307 9.32 -3.51 -4.90
CA GLU A 307 10.01 -4.68 -5.45
C GLU A 307 11.52 -4.61 -5.18
N ALA A 308 12.14 -3.47 -5.47
CA ALA A 308 13.58 -3.31 -5.26
C ALA A 308 13.96 -3.38 -3.77
N LEU A 309 13.15 -2.80 -2.87
CA LEU A 309 13.34 -2.93 -1.42
C LEU A 309 13.23 -4.39 -0.96
N MET A 310 12.31 -5.17 -1.52
CA MET A 310 12.18 -6.61 -1.21
C MET A 310 13.37 -7.42 -1.74
N VAL A 311 13.90 -7.07 -2.91
CA VAL A 311 15.12 -7.70 -3.45
C VAL A 311 16.31 -7.42 -2.55
N ILE A 312 16.51 -6.15 -2.16
CA ILE A 312 17.57 -5.71 -1.25
C ILE A 312 17.43 -6.42 0.11
N GLY A 313 16.24 -6.37 0.71
CA GLY A 313 15.94 -7.02 1.99
C GLY A 313 16.19 -8.53 1.95
N GLY A 314 15.75 -9.19 0.88
CA GLY A 314 16.01 -10.62 0.68
C GLY A 314 17.49 -10.95 0.52
N ALA A 315 18.28 -10.07 -0.11
CA ALA A 315 19.73 -10.25 -0.23
C ALA A 315 20.43 -10.11 1.13
N ILE A 316 20.05 -9.10 1.93
CA ILE A 316 20.52 -8.90 3.31
C ILE A 316 20.25 -10.14 4.17
N LEU A 317 18.99 -10.61 4.17
CA LEU A 317 18.59 -11.77 5.00
C LEU A 317 19.27 -13.08 4.60
N ARG A 318 19.73 -13.21 3.36
CA ARG A 318 20.50 -14.39 2.89
C ARG A 318 22.01 -14.26 3.14
N GLY A 319 22.48 -13.14 3.69
CA GLY A 319 23.91 -12.83 3.81
C GLY A 319 24.62 -12.73 2.47
N LYS A 320 23.89 -12.42 1.38
CA LYS A 320 24.40 -12.41 0.00
C LYS A 320 24.85 -11.03 -0.46
N GLY A 321 25.63 -10.34 0.37
CA GLY A 321 26.30 -9.13 -0.05
C GLY A 321 27.12 -8.51 1.07
N ASP A 322 28.12 -7.75 0.66
CA ASP A 322 28.87 -6.81 1.49
C ASP A 322 28.01 -5.54 1.74
N GLY A 323 26.68 -5.70 1.72
CA GLY A 323 25.67 -4.74 1.23
C GLY A 323 25.34 -3.61 2.20
N PHE A 324 26.36 -2.84 2.54
CA PHE A 324 26.27 -1.56 3.22
C PHE A 324 26.38 -0.44 2.18
N GLY A 325 25.56 0.61 2.30
CA GLY A 325 25.76 1.80 1.48
C GLY A 325 24.47 2.46 1.00
N THR A 326 24.66 3.33 0.02
CA THR A 326 23.61 4.17 -0.57
C THR A 326 23.37 3.74 -2.01
N PHE A 327 22.10 3.55 -2.38
CA PHE A 327 21.66 3.19 -3.72
C PHE A 327 20.67 4.23 -4.24
N HIS A 328 20.69 4.46 -5.55
CA HIS A 328 19.65 5.22 -6.23
C HIS A 328 18.73 4.24 -6.95
N ILE A 329 17.43 4.41 -6.79
CA ILE A 329 16.40 3.62 -7.46
C ILE A 329 15.43 4.60 -8.09
N CYS A 330 15.41 4.65 -9.41
CA CYS A 330 14.49 5.52 -10.13
C CYS A 330 14.10 4.93 -11.49
N GLY A 331 12.96 5.38 -12.04
CA GLY A 331 12.54 5.01 -13.38
C GLY A 331 13.32 5.77 -14.46
N GLU A 332 13.27 5.30 -15.70
CA GLU A 332 13.84 6.00 -16.86
C GLU A 332 12.78 6.20 -17.95
N PRO A 333 12.89 7.26 -18.78
CA PRO A 333 13.92 8.31 -18.77
C PRO A 333 13.63 9.44 -17.75
N ALA A 334 14.61 10.32 -17.53
CA ALA A 334 14.41 11.58 -16.82
C ALA A 334 13.54 12.53 -17.66
N VAL A 335 12.48 13.07 -17.04
CA VAL A 335 11.47 13.89 -17.71
C VAL A 335 11.09 15.10 -16.87
N THR A 336 10.59 16.13 -17.55
CA THR A 336 9.98 17.29 -16.92
C THR A 336 8.59 16.95 -16.36
N ARG A 337 8.07 17.81 -15.48
CA ARG A 337 6.68 17.69 -15.00
C ARG A 337 5.70 17.73 -16.18
N TYR A 338 5.94 18.60 -17.15
CA TYR A 338 5.13 18.71 -18.37
C TYR A 338 5.09 17.40 -19.15
N GLU A 339 6.26 16.83 -19.48
CA GLU A 339 6.36 15.57 -20.22
C GLU A 339 5.69 14.42 -19.45
N PHE A 340 5.85 14.34 -18.13
CA PHE A 340 5.20 13.30 -17.35
C PHE A 340 3.67 13.44 -17.33
N LEU A 341 3.15 14.66 -17.15
CA LEU A 341 1.69 14.91 -17.23
C LEU A 341 1.14 14.61 -18.62
N GLN A 342 1.87 14.94 -19.68
CA GLN A 342 1.51 14.60 -21.05
C GLN A 342 1.38 13.07 -21.22
N ALA A 343 2.36 12.30 -20.70
CA ALA A 343 2.30 10.84 -20.75
C ALA A 343 1.10 10.27 -19.97
N ILE A 344 0.80 10.81 -18.78
CA ILE A 344 -0.39 10.42 -18.00
C ILE A 344 -1.67 10.71 -18.78
N MET A 345 -1.80 11.91 -19.35
CA MET A 345 -2.98 12.31 -20.13
C MET A 345 -3.17 11.44 -21.36
N GLN A 346 -2.07 11.10 -22.06
CA GLN A 346 -2.11 10.20 -23.21
C GLN A 346 -2.54 8.79 -22.82
N ALA A 347 -1.99 8.25 -21.73
CA ALA A 347 -2.36 6.93 -21.22
C ALA A 347 -3.82 6.88 -20.72
N TYR A 348 -4.33 7.98 -20.17
CA TYR A 348 -5.69 8.05 -19.63
C TYR A 348 -6.76 8.43 -20.68
N ALA A 349 -6.36 8.94 -21.84
CA ALA A 349 -7.26 9.40 -22.90
C ALA A 349 -8.36 8.40 -23.32
N PRO A 350 -8.13 7.07 -23.35
CA PRO A 350 -9.18 6.09 -23.67
C PRO A 350 -10.30 5.97 -22.61
N PHE A 351 -10.08 6.47 -21.40
CA PHE A 351 -10.99 6.29 -20.26
C PHE A 351 -11.80 7.54 -19.91
N THR A 352 -11.63 8.64 -20.65
CA THR A 352 -12.33 9.91 -20.41
C THR A 352 -12.58 10.64 -21.72
N GLU A 353 -13.66 11.42 -21.79
CA GLU A 353 -13.94 12.33 -22.92
C GLU A 353 -13.28 13.71 -22.72
N ARG A 354 -12.85 14.03 -21.49
CA ARG A 354 -12.24 15.32 -21.19
C ARG A 354 -10.84 15.45 -21.79
N ARG A 355 -10.55 16.63 -22.34
CA ARG A 355 -9.27 16.97 -22.98
C ARG A 355 -8.82 18.36 -22.52
N PRO A 356 -8.41 18.53 -21.26
CA PRO A 356 -7.91 19.81 -20.82
C PRO A 356 -6.63 20.19 -21.57
N LYS A 357 -6.41 21.49 -21.73
CA LYS A 357 -5.19 22.02 -22.32
C LYS A 357 -4.02 21.87 -21.34
N LEU A 358 -2.92 21.24 -21.75
CA LEU A 358 -1.69 21.20 -20.96
C LEU A 358 -0.79 22.38 -21.37
N THR A 359 -0.61 23.35 -20.47
CA THR A 359 0.14 24.58 -20.73
C THR A 359 1.51 24.53 -20.05
N PRO A 360 2.61 24.74 -20.79
CA PRO A 360 3.94 24.81 -20.22
C PRO A 360 4.12 26.13 -19.45
N ILE A 361 4.77 26.07 -18.30
CA ILE A 361 5.14 27.25 -17.50
C ILE A 361 6.58 27.13 -16.97
N SER A 362 7.21 28.26 -16.63
CA SER A 362 8.48 28.25 -15.92
C SER A 362 8.26 27.97 -14.44
N SER A 363 9.19 27.29 -13.78
CA SER A 363 9.17 27.16 -12.32
C SER A 363 9.24 28.52 -11.62
N ALA A 364 9.90 29.51 -12.23
CA ALA A 364 10.01 30.88 -11.73
C ALA A 364 8.67 31.64 -11.72
N ASP A 365 7.70 31.20 -12.52
CA ASP A 365 6.38 31.84 -12.61
C ASP A 365 5.43 31.39 -11.49
N ILE A 366 5.83 30.41 -10.66
CA ILE A 366 5.02 29.87 -9.57
C ILE A 366 5.36 30.61 -8.27
N PRO A 367 4.49 31.52 -7.78
CA PRO A 367 4.79 32.33 -6.60
C PRO A 367 4.88 31.45 -5.34
N ASN A 368 5.85 31.75 -4.48
CA ASN A 368 6.05 31.09 -3.18
C ASN A 368 6.25 29.57 -3.26
N ARG A 369 6.70 29.05 -4.41
CA ARG A 369 7.04 27.64 -4.56
C ARG A 369 8.33 27.32 -3.83
N VAL A 370 8.35 26.22 -3.10
CA VAL A 370 9.58 25.70 -2.47
C VAL A 370 10.58 25.35 -3.58
N PRO A 371 11.87 25.75 -3.45
CA PRO A 371 12.92 25.36 -4.38
C PRO A 371 12.99 23.84 -4.54
N ARG A 372 13.23 23.35 -5.76
CA ARG A 372 13.35 21.92 -6.04
C ARG A 372 14.56 21.67 -6.94
N PRO A 373 15.27 20.54 -6.75
CA PRO A 373 16.38 20.13 -7.60
C PRO A 373 15.95 19.94 -9.06
#